data_AF-A0A0F9J075-F1
#
_entry.id   AF-A0A0F9J075-F1
#
_cell.length_a   1.000
_cell.length_b   1.000
_cell.length_c   1.000
_cell.angle_alpha   90.00
_cell.angle_beta   90.00
_cell.angle_gamma   90.00
#
_symmetry.space_group_name_H-M   'P 1'
#
loop_
_entity.id
_entity.type
_entity.pdbx_description
1 polymer ?
#
loop_
_entity_poly.entity_id
_entity_poly.type
_entity_poly.pdbx_seq_one_letter_code
_entity_poly.pdbx_strand_id
1 'polypeptide(L)'
;MTPDLDGGVDILAGLWVDPEATGAVAKFVADDWRCTATGPIDSIHIWASWLEDFKPHVDPSKHGNFILAIYSDIPAVGGAYSRPGDLLWSEVFWEGDYIGRFWDDADEVFYDPNDDVILGSDTEAWQYNFYPTNPPDQTVGEIYWLAVSNPDLNGDGFINITDLGMLQSGSRFGWKTSDRHFNDYA
;
A
#
# COMPACT_ATOMS: atom_id res chain seq x y z
N MET A 1 -1.56 10.89 6.88
CA MET A 1 -1.80 11.84 5.78
C MET A 1 -3.28 11.75 5.38
N THR A 2 -3.86 12.72 4.69
CA THR A 2 -5.18 12.55 4.05
C THR A 2 -4.97 12.13 2.60
N PRO A 3 -5.84 11.29 2.01
CA PRO A 3 -5.72 10.93 0.60
C PRO A 3 -5.98 12.16 -0.26
N ASP A 4 -5.32 12.24 -1.42
CA ASP A 4 -5.89 12.99 -2.54
C ASP A 4 -7.10 12.20 -3.06
N LEU A 5 -8.18 12.89 -3.43
CA LEU A 5 -9.43 12.28 -3.87
C LEU A 5 -9.90 12.83 -5.23
N ASP A 6 -9.24 13.87 -5.75
CA ASP A 6 -9.62 14.55 -7.00
C ASP A 6 -8.34 14.93 -7.77
N GLY A 7 -7.94 14.05 -8.70
CA GLY A 7 -6.76 14.26 -9.54
C GLY A 7 -5.45 13.70 -9.01
N GLY A 8 -5.47 12.90 -7.92
CA GLY A 8 -4.35 12.10 -7.47
C GLY A 8 -4.15 10.82 -8.29
N VAL A 9 -3.22 9.96 -7.84
CA VAL A 9 -2.84 8.72 -8.52
C VAL A 9 -2.84 7.55 -7.53
N ASP A 10 -3.36 6.42 -7.97
CA ASP A 10 -3.23 5.14 -7.29
C ASP A 10 -2.01 4.38 -7.78
N ILE A 11 -1.03 4.20 -6.91
CA ILE A 11 0.20 3.48 -7.25
C ILE A 11 -0.04 1.98 -7.05
N LEU A 12 0.05 1.21 -8.15
CA LEU A 12 -0.19 -0.22 -8.13
C LEU A 12 0.78 -0.95 -7.18
N ALA A 13 0.21 -1.64 -6.19
CA ALA A 13 0.89 -2.54 -5.26
C ALA A 13 0.19 -3.92 -5.22
N GLY A 14 0.76 -4.86 -4.47
CA GLY A 14 0.20 -6.21 -4.34
C GLY A 14 0.89 -7.23 -5.22
N LEU A 15 0.14 -8.14 -5.83
CA LEU A 15 0.72 -9.24 -6.60
C LEU A 15 1.22 -8.78 -7.97
N TRP A 16 2.51 -9.02 -8.26
CA TRP A 16 3.11 -8.76 -9.56
C TRP A 16 3.68 -10.05 -10.16
N VAL A 17 3.48 -10.23 -11.47
CA VAL A 17 4.07 -11.34 -12.22
C VAL A 17 5.32 -10.81 -12.88
N ASP A 18 6.46 -11.32 -12.45
CA ASP A 18 7.73 -10.97 -13.06
C ASP A 18 7.79 -11.56 -14.48
N PRO A 19 7.92 -10.74 -15.53
CA PRO A 19 8.03 -11.25 -16.90
C PRO A 19 9.30 -12.07 -17.12
N GLU A 20 10.32 -11.92 -16.26
CA GLU A 20 11.60 -12.62 -16.34
C GLU A 20 11.76 -13.75 -15.29
N ALA A 21 10.91 -13.81 -14.26
CA ALA A 21 10.92 -14.89 -13.26
C ALA A 21 9.76 -15.88 -13.42
N THR A 22 9.94 -17.10 -12.92
CA THR A 22 8.96 -18.19 -13.05
C THR A 22 7.84 -18.13 -11.99
N GLY A 23 7.47 -16.95 -11.49
CA GLY A 23 6.52 -16.84 -10.38
C GLY A 23 6.00 -15.43 -10.11
N ALA A 24 5.01 -15.36 -9.23
CA ALA A 24 4.45 -14.11 -8.74
C ALA A 24 5.20 -13.67 -7.47
N VAL A 25 5.38 -12.36 -7.31
CA VAL A 25 6.02 -11.76 -6.13
C VAL A 25 5.17 -10.61 -5.59
N ALA A 26 5.34 -10.30 -4.31
CA ALA A 26 4.72 -9.15 -3.69
C ALA A 26 5.46 -7.87 -4.08
N LYS A 27 4.78 -6.98 -4.81
CA LYS A 27 5.18 -5.61 -5.09
C LYS A 27 4.78 -4.73 -3.93
N PHE A 28 5.76 -4.03 -3.36
CA PHE A 28 5.54 -3.03 -2.32
C PHE A 28 5.67 -1.64 -2.91
N VAL A 29 4.82 -0.74 -2.45
CA VAL A 29 5.02 0.71 -2.60
C VAL A 29 5.15 1.31 -1.21
N ALA A 30 5.96 2.37 -1.08
CA ALA A 30 6.35 2.91 0.20
C ALA A 30 6.28 4.44 0.20
N ASP A 31 5.88 5.00 1.33
CA ASP A 31 5.79 6.43 1.57
C ASP A 31 6.44 6.78 2.91
N ASP A 32 7.07 7.95 3.00
CA ASP A 32 7.76 8.39 4.22
C ASP A 32 6.91 9.29 5.09
N TRP A 33 7.18 9.25 6.40
CA TRP A 33 6.61 10.20 7.34
C TRP A 33 7.67 10.71 8.31
N ARG A 34 7.62 12.01 8.56
CA ARG A 34 8.35 12.61 9.67
C ARG A 34 7.56 12.42 10.96
N CYS A 35 8.17 11.72 11.90
CA CYS A 35 7.59 11.48 13.21
C CYS A 35 7.40 12.81 13.98
N THR A 36 6.16 13.06 14.45
CA THR A 36 5.82 14.28 15.19
C THR A 36 5.84 14.10 16.71
N ALA A 37 5.93 12.87 17.21
CA ALA A 37 5.96 12.56 18.64
C ALA A 37 6.67 11.23 18.91
N THR A 38 7.55 11.21 19.92
CA THR A 38 8.21 9.97 20.34
C THR A 38 7.22 9.03 21.03
N GLY A 39 7.24 7.75 20.68
CA GLY A 39 6.41 6.72 21.31
C GLY A 39 6.10 5.55 20.38
N PRO A 40 5.23 4.63 20.82
CA PRO A 40 4.83 3.49 20.00
C PRO A 40 3.96 3.91 18.81
N ILE A 41 3.87 3.03 17.82
CA ILE A 41 2.94 3.15 16.68
C ILE A 41 1.71 2.30 17.00
N ASP A 42 0.65 2.90 17.54
CA ASP A 42 -0.52 2.12 18.00
C ASP A 42 -1.52 1.78 16.89
N SER A 43 -1.50 2.53 15.78
CA SER A 43 -2.32 2.27 14.60
C SER A 43 -1.68 2.80 13.34
N ILE A 44 -2.01 2.16 12.21
CA ILE A 44 -1.62 2.57 10.87
C ILE A 44 -2.89 2.76 10.04
N HIS A 45 -2.99 3.88 9.35
CA HIS A 45 -4.11 4.22 8.49
C HIS A 45 -3.61 4.50 7.08
N ILE A 46 -4.10 3.74 6.11
CA ILE A 46 -3.82 3.97 4.68
C ILE A 46 -5.11 4.18 3.93
N TRP A 47 -4.99 4.81 2.77
CA TRP A 47 -6.08 4.97 1.82
C TRP A 47 -5.69 4.34 0.51
N ALA A 48 -6.65 3.71 -0.14
CA ALA A 48 -6.40 2.89 -1.30
C ALA A 48 -7.68 2.73 -2.12
N SER A 49 -7.55 2.19 -3.32
CA SER A 49 -8.66 1.82 -4.17
C SER A 49 -8.39 0.49 -4.87
N TRP A 50 -9.36 0.09 -5.70
CA TRP A 50 -9.28 -1.10 -6.53
C TRP A 50 -9.51 -0.69 -7.97
N LEU A 51 -8.67 -1.18 -8.90
CA LEU A 51 -8.81 -0.85 -10.31
C LEU A 51 -10.22 -1.18 -10.80
N GLU A 52 -10.89 -0.23 -11.46
CA GLU A 52 -12.28 -0.35 -11.94
C GLU A 52 -13.27 -0.76 -10.82
N ASP A 53 -12.97 -0.38 -9.57
CA ASP A 53 -13.71 -0.73 -8.35
C ASP A 53 -13.82 -2.25 -8.09
N PHE A 54 -13.00 -3.04 -8.77
CA PHE A 54 -13.06 -4.50 -8.81
C PHE A 54 -12.32 -5.15 -7.63
N LYS A 55 -12.99 -5.15 -6.49
CA LYS A 55 -12.54 -5.81 -5.25
C LYS A 55 -12.44 -7.34 -5.42
N PRO A 56 -11.53 -8.01 -4.68
CA PRO A 56 -11.34 -9.46 -4.78
C PRO A 56 -12.58 -10.25 -4.33
N HIS A 57 -13.37 -9.71 -3.41
CA HIS A 57 -14.55 -10.38 -2.87
C HIS A 57 -15.81 -9.54 -3.02
N VAL A 58 -16.95 -10.23 -3.16
CA VAL A 58 -18.29 -9.61 -3.17
C VAL A 58 -18.66 -9.09 -1.77
N ASP A 59 -18.10 -9.70 -0.73
CA ASP A 59 -18.24 -9.20 0.64
C ASP A 59 -17.31 -7.98 0.81
N PRO A 60 -17.84 -6.78 1.04
CA PRO A 60 -17.04 -5.55 1.15
C PRO A 60 -16.19 -5.49 2.42
N SER A 61 -16.30 -6.47 3.33
CA SER A 61 -15.42 -6.60 4.48
C SER A 61 -14.17 -7.46 4.20
N LYS A 62 -14.09 -8.08 3.01
CA LYS A 62 -13.04 -9.02 2.62
C LYS A 62 -12.22 -8.45 1.47
N HIS A 63 -10.97 -8.09 1.74
CA HIS A 63 -10.07 -7.45 0.77
C HIS A 63 -8.72 -8.18 0.67
N GLY A 64 -8.68 -9.47 1.00
CA GLY A 64 -7.45 -10.25 1.04
C GLY A 64 -6.56 -9.89 2.25
N ASN A 65 -5.32 -10.39 2.23
CA ASN A 65 -4.35 -10.17 3.29
C ASN A 65 -3.33 -9.10 2.89
N PHE A 66 -3.01 -8.22 3.84
CA PHE A 66 -2.05 -7.14 3.65
C PHE A 66 -0.71 -7.48 4.29
N ILE A 67 0.37 -7.02 3.66
CA ILE A 67 1.69 -6.99 4.29
C ILE A 67 2.10 -5.54 4.44
N LEU A 68 2.34 -5.12 5.68
CA LEU A 68 2.89 -3.81 6.00
C LEU A 68 4.32 -3.98 6.52
N ALA A 69 5.18 -3.02 6.20
CA ALA A 69 6.55 -2.98 6.71
C ALA A 69 6.98 -1.54 7.01
N ILE A 70 7.80 -1.39 8.05
CA ILE A 70 8.40 -0.11 8.45
C ILE A 70 9.91 -0.21 8.26
N TYR A 71 10.49 0.79 7.60
CA TYR A 71 11.91 0.91 7.37
C TYR A 71 12.47 2.20 7.99
N SER A 72 13.76 2.20 8.32
CA SER A 72 14.50 3.43 8.57
C SER A 72 14.64 4.27 7.30
N ASP A 73 14.96 5.55 7.44
CA ASP A 73 15.26 6.42 6.30
C ASP A 73 16.73 6.30 5.86
N ILE A 74 16.94 6.24 4.54
CA ILE A 74 18.22 6.62 3.92
C ILE A 74 18.04 8.04 3.36
N PRO A 75 18.63 9.06 4.00
CA PRO A 75 18.44 10.44 3.57
C PRO A 75 18.91 10.71 2.14
N ALA A 76 18.27 11.68 1.50
CA ALA A 76 18.75 12.24 0.24
C ALA A 76 20.17 12.83 0.40
N VAL A 77 21.14 12.32 -0.36
CA VAL A 77 22.53 12.81 -0.37
C VAL A 77 23.00 12.99 -1.80
N GLY A 78 23.59 14.16 -2.09
CA GLY A 78 24.35 14.37 -3.34
C GLY A 78 23.55 14.21 -4.64
N GLY A 79 22.26 14.56 -4.62
CA GLY A 79 21.36 14.41 -5.78
C GLY A 79 20.64 13.06 -5.87
N ALA A 80 20.87 12.15 -4.93
CA ALA A 80 20.01 10.98 -4.73
C ALA A 80 18.76 11.36 -3.92
N TYR A 81 17.65 10.65 -4.17
CA TYR A 81 16.41 10.79 -3.41
C TYR A 81 16.45 10.00 -2.09
N SER A 82 15.63 10.44 -1.13
CA SER A 82 15.37 9.69 0.11
C SER A 82 14.69 8.36 -0.23
N ARG A 83 14.94 7.31 0.55
CA ARG A 83 14.40 5.98 0.27
C ARG A 83 14.38 5.07 1.51
N PRO A 84 13.61 3.97 1.49
CA PRO A 84 13.64 2.97 2.55
C PRO A 84 15.05 2.41 2.79
N GLY A 85 15.40 2.30 4.07
CA GLY A 85 16.66 1.75 4.58
C GLY A 85 16.51 0.35 5.15
N ASP A 86 16.91 0.19 6.41
CA ASP A 86 16.86 -1.08 7.12
C ASP A 86 15.42 -1.42 7.51
N LEU A 87 15.02 -2.68 7.34
CA LEU A 87 13.73 -3.18 7.82
C LEU A 87 13.71 -3.18 9.34
N LEU A 88 12.79 -2.41 9.93
CA LEU A 88 12.60 -2.32 11.38
C LEU A 88 11.48 -3.23 11.87
N TRP A 89 10.44 -3.41 11.07
CA TRP A 89 9.28 -4.24 11.41
C TRP A 89 8.48 -4.60 10.16
N SER A 90 7.81 -5.76 10.20
CA SER A 90 6.83 -6.17 9.19
C SER A 90 5.79 -7.08 9.81
N GLU A 91 4.54 -6.97 9.34
CA GLU A 91 3.44 -7.80 9.79
C GLU A 91 2.50 -8.14 8.63
N VAL A 92 1.93 -9.34 8.69
CA VAL A 92 0.84 -9.77 7.82
C VAL A 92 -0.47 -9.53 8.57
N PHE A 93 -1.36 -8.74 7.99
CA PHE A 93 -2.71 -8.51 8.50
C PHE A 93 -3.69 -9.37 7.72
N TRP A 94 -4.30 -10.31 8.42
CA TRP A 94 -5.27 -11.22 7.85
C TRP A 94 -6.64 -10.55 7.75
N GLU A 95 -7.52 -11.12 6.93
CA GLU A 95 -8.93 -10.74 6.95
C GLU A 95 -9.49 -10.82 8.39
N GLY A 96 -9.98 -9.68 8.88
CA GLY A 96 -10.46 -9.53 10.26
C GLY A 96 -9.46 -8.89 11.24
N ASP A 97 -8.18 -8.80 10.88
CA ASP A 97 -7.16 -8.08 11.67
C ASP A 97 -7.14 -6.57 11.38
N TYR A 98 -7.78 -6.17 10.30
CA TYR A 98 -7.91 -4.78 9.87
C TYR A 98 -9.36 -4.38 9.65
N ILE A 99 -9.61 -3.07 9.66
CA ILE A 99 -10.92 -2.50 9.30
C ILE A 99 -10.78 -1.83 7.94
N GLY A 100 -11.40 -2.41 6.92
CA GLY A 100 -11.61 -1.76 5.62
C GLY A 100 -12.97 -1.05 5.62
N ARG A 101 -13.00 0.22 5.23
CA ARG A 101 -14.24 0.98 5.07
C ARG A 101 -14.22 1.85 3.83
N PHE A 102 -15.37 1.95 3.18
CA PHE A 102 -15.59 2.98 2.18
C PHE A 102 -15.35 4.34 2.84
N TRP A 103 -14.52 5.15 2.19
CA TRP A 103 -14.12 6.46 2.68
C TRP A 103 -14.92 7.56 1.99
N ASP A 104 -14.82 7.63 0.66
CA ASP A 104 -15.51 8.60 -0.19
C ASP A 104 -15.48 8.15 -1.65
N ASP A 105 -16.22 8.85 -2.50
CA ASP A 105 -16.03 8.75 -3.94
C ASP A 105 -14.67 9.38 -4.33
N ALA A 106 -14.04 8.84 -5.36
CA ALA A 106 -12.80 9.35 -5.96
C ALA A 106 -12.93 9.42 -7.49
N ASP A 107 -12.02 10.15 -8.15
CA ASP A 107 -11.86 10.08 -9.62
C ASP A 107 -10.36 10.18 -9.93
N GLU A 108 -9.71 9.03 -9.96
CA GLU A 108 -8.25 8.90 -10.00
C GLU A 108 -7.80 7.81 -10.96
N VAL A 109 -6.54 7.88 -11.36
CA VAL A 109 -5.94 6.92 -12.29
C VAL A 109 -5.04 5.94 -11.58
N PHE A 110 -5.03 4.71 -12.05
CA PHE A 110 -4.13 3.65 -11.60
C PHE A 110 -2.84 3.65 -12.41
N TYR A 111 -1.71 3.90 -11.74
CA TYR A 111 -0.39 3.92 -12.35
C TYR A 111 0.45 2.70 -11.94
N ASP A 112 1.02 2.01 -12.93
CA ASP A 112 2.03 0.97 -12.69
C ASP A 112 3.44 1.52 -12.94
N PRO A 113 4.23 1.80 -11.89
CA PRO A 113 5.62 2.26 -12.04
C PRO A 113 6.59 1.22 -12.61
N ASN A 114 6.24 -0.07 -12.66
CA ASN A 114 7.12 -1.09 -13.25
C ASN A 114 7.15 -0.98 -14.78
N ASP A 115 5.99 -0.68 -15.38
CA ASP A 115 5.78 -0.62 -16.83
C ASP A 115 5.59 0.81 -17.35
N ASP A 116 5.59 1.81 -16.46
CA ASP A 116 5.37 3.24 -16.76
C ASP A 116 4.07 3.47 -17.54
N VAL A 117 2.95 2.95 -17.01
CA VAL A 117 1.66 2.92 -17.70
C VAL A 117 0.48 3.21 -16.77
N ILE A 118 -0.53 3.91 -17.31
CA ILE A 118 -1.85 4.04 -16.68
C ILE A 118 -2.71 2.84 -17.08
N LEU A 119 -3.15 2.07 -16.08
CA LEU A 119 -3.92 0.85 -16.27
C LEU A 119 -5.43 1.11 -16.43
N GLY A 120 -5.92 2.20 -15.83
CA GLY A 120 -7.33 2.56 -15.82
C GLY A 120 -7.62 3.55 -14.70
N SER A 121 -8.84 3.51 -14.17
CA SER A 121 -9.32 4.40 -13.11
C SER A 121 -10.19 3.65 -12.10
N ASP A 122 -10.47 4.30 -10.98
CA ASP A 122 -11.41 3.88 -9.94
C ASP A 122 -12.38 5.01 -9.61
N THR A 123 -13.48 4.68 -8.93
CA THR A 123 -14.42 5.67 -8.39
C THR A 123 -14.62 5.57 -6.88
N GLU A 124 -14.03 4.58 -6.21
CA GLU A 124 -14.17 4.36 -4.77
C GLU A 124 -12.84 4.47 -4.01
N ALA A 125 -12.79 5.35 -3.02
CA ALA A 125 -11.72 5.37 -2.02
C ALA A 125 -12.07 4.52 -0.80
N TRP A 126 -11.11 3.73 -0.33
CA TRP A 126 -11.20 2.90 0.87
C TRP A 126 -10.15 3.33 1.88
N GLN A 127 -10.51 3.35 3.17
CA GLN A 127 -9.55 3.49 4.26
C GLN A 127 -9.38 2.16 4.98
N TYR A 128 -8.12 1.78 5.19
CA TYR A 128 -7.75 0.60 5.96
C TYR A 128 -7.08 1.00 7.28
N ASN A 129 -7.57 0.46 8.38
CA ASN A 129 -7.03 0.69 9.72
C ASN A 129 -6.40 -0.61 10.25
N PHE A 130 -5.12 -0.56 10.58
CA PHE A 130 -4.33 -1.67 11.10
C PHE A 130 -3.88 -1.39 12.53
N TYR A 131 -3.78 -2.45 13.33
CA TYR A 131 -3.37 -2.40 14.74
C TYR A 131 -2.15 -3.31 14.95
N PRO A 132 -0.94 -2.77 14.72
CA PRO A 132 0.30 -3.57 14.68
C PRO A 132 0.67 -4.19 16.03
N THR A 133 1.27 -5.37 15.97
CA THR A 133 1.83 -6.08 17.12
C THR A 133 3.32 -5.78 17.28
N ASN A 134 3.68 -5.14 18.38
CA ASN A 134 5.07 -4.76 18.71
C ASN A 134 5.83 -4.00 17.59
N PRO A 135 5.27 -2.92 17.03
CA PRO A 135 6.02 -2.07 16.10
C PRO A 135 7.17 -1.34 16.82
N PRO A 136 8.14 -0.78 16.07
CA PRO A 136 9.22 0.00 16.67
C PRO A 136 8.68 1.27 17.31
N ASP A 137 9.33 1.73 18.39
CA ASP A 137 9.13 3.08 18.88
C ASP A 137 9.68 4.09 17.86
N GLN A 138 8.86 5.08 17.51
CA GLN A 138 9.27 6.20 16.68
C GLN A 138 9.88 7.32 17.53
N THR A 139 10.81 8.08 16.96
CA THR A 139 11.45 9.22 17.61
C THR A 139 11.07 10.52 16.91
N VAL A 140 10.64 11.53 17.68
CA VAL A 140 10.25 12.83 17.14
C VAL A 140 11.36 13.43 16.27
N GLY A 141 10.99 13.87 15.07
CA GLY A 141 11.88 14.52 14.11
C GLY A 141 12.55 13.57 13.12
N GLU A 142 12.63 12.27 13.44
CA GLU A 142 13.13 11.22 12.54
C GLU A 142 12.14 10.92 11.40
N ILE A 143 12.66 10.38 10.30
CA ILE A 143 11.88 9.95 9.14
C ILE A 143 11.86 8.42 9.12
N TYR A 144 10.70 7.87 8.82
CA TYR A 144 10.48 6.44 8.63
C TYR A 144 9.71 6.22 7.34
N TRP A 145 9.80 5.01 6.78
CA TRP A 145 9.08 4.62 5.56
C TRP A 145 8.10 3.52 5.87
N LEU A 146 6.85 3.68 5.43
CA LEU A 146 5.80 2.66 5.52
C LEU A 146 5.65 2.06 4.13
N ALA A 147 5.81 0.75 4.03
CA ALA A 147 5.54 0.01 2.81
C ALA A 147 4.27 -0.83 2.96
N VAL A 148 3.51 -0.96 1.88
CA VAL A 148 2.30 -1.80 1.81
C VAL A 148 2.32 -2.68 0.57
N SER A 149 1.76 -3.87 0.72
CA SER A 149 1.39 -4.76 -0.38
C SER A 149 0.10 -5.51 -0.02
N ASN A 150 -0.72 -5.84 -1.02
CA ASN A 150 -1.86 -6.76 -0.91
C ASN A 150 -1.66 -7.95 -1.89
N PRO A 151 -0.74 -8.89 -1.59
CA PRO A 151 -0.35 -9.93 -2.54
C PRO A 151 -1.18 -11.21 -2.46
N ASP A 152 -1.90 -11.43 -1.36
CA ASP A 152 -2.78 -12.58 -1.13
C ASP A 152 -4.22 -12.07 -1.27
N LEU A 153 -4.71 -12.09 -2.51
CA LEU A 153 -5.97 -11.46 -2.91
C LEU A 153 -7.17 -12.27 -2.42
N ASN A 154 -7.03 -13.59 -2.28
CA ASN A 154 -8.13 -14.46 -1.84
C ASN A 154 -8.20 -14.64 -0.32
N GLY A 155 -7.18 -14.18 0.42
CA GLY A 155 -7.11 -14.21 1.87
C GLY A 155 -6.84 -15.59 2.46
N ASP A 156 -6.38 -16.57 1.68
CA ASP A 156 -6.22 -17.97 2.13
C ASP A 156 -4.91 -18.27 2.85
N GLY A 157 -3.99 -17.30 2.88
CA GLY A 157 -2.68 -17.40 3.51
C GLY A 157 -1.57 -17.89 2.60
N PHE A 158 -1.84 -18.13 1.32
CA PHE A 158 -0.88 -18.63 0.35
C PHE A 158 -0.89 -17.79 -0.92
N ILE A 159 0.18 -17.03 -1.17
CA ILE A 159 0.38 -16.33 -2.44
C ILE A 159 0.69 -17.36 -3.54
N ASN A 160 -0.31 -17.69 -4.36
CA ASN A 160 -0.20 -18.76 -5.35
C ASN A 160 -1.04 -18.53 -6.63
N ILE A 161 -1.30 -19.59 -7.39
CA ILE A 161 -2.03 -19.51 -8.67
C ILE A 161 -3.50 -19.09 -8.49
N THR A 162 -4.09 -19.27 -7.31
CA THR A 162 -5.44 -18.78 -7.01
C THR A 162 -5.50 -17.26 -7.00
N ASP A 163 -4.49 -16.58 -6.43
CA ASP A 163 -4.38 -15.12 -6.45
C ASP A 163 -4.11 -14.59 -7.86
N LEU A 164 -3.30 -15.31 -8.63
CA LEU A 164 -3.10 -14.99 -10.04
C LEU A 164 -4.40 -15.04 -10.84
N GLY A 165 -5.30 -15.96 -10.52
CA GLY A 165 -6.64 -16.01 -11.10
C GLY A 165 -7.48 -14.76 -10.77
N MET A 166 -7.33 -14.21 -9.57
CA MET A 166 -8.02 -12.97 -9.16
C MET A 166 -7.42 -11.75 -9.84
N LEU A 167 -6.09 -11.67 -9.92
CA LEU A 167 -5.37 -10.63 -10.66
C LEU A 167 -5.79 -10.60 -12.14
N GLN A 168 -5.91 -11.78 -12.78
CA GLN A 168 -6.39 -11.91 -14.16
C GLN A 168 -7.87 -11.52 -14.33
N SER A 169 -8.65 -11.60 -13.25
CA SER A 169 -10.06 -11.18 -13.25
C SER A 169 -10.25 -9.67 -13.04
N GLY A 170 -9.16 -8.93 -12.75
CA GLY A 170 -9.16 -7.47 -12.61
C GLY A 170 -8.77 -6.96 -11.23
N SER A 171 -8.68 -7.82 -10.21
CA SER A 171 -8.46 -7.40 -8.83
C SER A 171 -7.04 -6.87 -8.62
N ARG A 172 -6.92 -5.55 -8.50
CA ARG A 172 -5.65 -4.83 -8.34
C ARG A 172 -5.78 -3.77 -7.27
N PHE A 173 -4.82 -3.75 -6.35
CA PHE A 173 -4.77 -2.82 -5.24
C PHE A 173 -3.89 -1.61 -5.57
N GLY A 174 -4.38 -0.42 -5.29
CA GLY A 174 -3.66 0.84 -5.47
C GLY A 174 -3.53 1.57 -4.14
N TRP A 175 -2.32 2.00 -3.78
CA TRP A 175 -2.15 2.94 -2.67
C TRP A 175 -2.32 4.37 -3.22
N LYS A 176 -3.31 5.10 -2.70
CA LYS A 176 -3.55 6.51 -3.00
C LYS A 176 -2.38 7.39 -2.57
N THR A 177 -1.97 8.28 -3.48
CA THR A 177 -1.12 9.43 -3.15
C THR A 177 -1.84 10.42 -2.23
N SER A 178 -1.10 11.32 -1.60
CA SER A 178 -1.67 12.39 -0.78
C SER A 178 -1.52 13.75 -1.44
N ASP A 179 -2.34 14.71 -1.01
CA ASP A 179 -2.22 16.13 -1.34
C ASP A 179 -1.08 16.85 -0.58
N ARG A 180 -0.41 16.15 0.35
CA ARG A 180 0.66 16.67 1.21
C ARG A 180 1.90 15.81 1.15
N HIS A 181 2.55 15.93 0.01
CA HIS A 181 3.90 15.46 -0.29
C HIS A 181 4.93 15.89 0.78
N PHE A 182 5.55 14.92 1.46
CA PHE A 182 6.71 15.14 2.33
C PHE A 182 7.91 14.39 1.72
N ASN A 183 8.80 15.11 1.02
CA ASN A 183 10.04 14.59 0.39
C ASN A 183 9.87 13.59 -0.79
N ASP A 184 8.66 13.33 -1.24
CA ASP A 184 8.33 12.60 -2.47
C ASP A 184 8.50 13.47 -3.73
N TYR A 185 8.60 12.79 -4.87
CA TYR A 185 8.64 13.41 -6.19
C TYR A 185 7.20 13.66 -6.66
N ALA A 186 6.89 14.92 -6.97
CA ALA A 186 5.63 15.35 -7.60
C ALA A 186 5.58 15.02 -9.09
#